data_AF-A0A0D7B907-F1
#
_entry.id   AF-A0A0D7B907-F1
#
_cell.length_a   1.000
_cell.length_b   1.000
_cell.length_c   1.000
_cell.angle_alpha   90.00
_cell.angle_beta   90.00
_cell.angle_gamma   90.00
#
_symmetry.space_group_name_H-M   'P 1'
#
loop_
_entity.id
_entity.type
_entity.pdbx_description
1 polymer ?
#
loop_
_entity_poly.entity_id
_entity_poly.type
_entity_poly.pdbx_seq_one_letter_code
_entity_poly.pdbx_strand_id
1 'polypeptide(L)'
;MSNEDYHDTMSWADNVSALIHRSQCRLTDLHIFLPCTPGKEHAYTKLLALLAPTLVVLGLTPSRYSPDTDKLIRSLTRTKSSPGSLPHLEHLQLSPRYTHDEDPLRVDLLVDTIATTLMSLRDGDLAEQWHAPLLARVSVISRDDALIAKLRTSCLDFLLSQGLEVVYARDRGDGSDTLGAGWHGTWSDRFESNRETIVY
;
A
#
# COMPACT_ATOMS: atom_id res chain seq x y z
N MET A 1 34.48 -4.18 31.44
CA MET A 1 34.53 -3.13 30.39
C MET A 1 34.88 -3.81 29.09
N SER A 2 33.85 -4.11 28.29
CA SER A 2 33.99 -4.50 26.89
C SER A 2 33.33 -3.40 26.08
N ASN A 3 34.18 -2.61 25.41
CA ASN A 3 33.81 -1.68 24.36
C ASN A 3 33.29 -2.50 23.18
N GLU A 4 32.00 -2.80 23.18
CA GLU A 4 31.28 -3.02 21.94
C GLU A 4 30.55 -1.72 21.66
N ASP A 5 31.16 -0.93 20.78
CA ASP A 5 30.55 0.22 20.15
C ASP A 5 29.16 -0.19 19.63
N TYR A 6 28.14 0.22 20.37
CA TYR A 6 26.76 0.32 19.90
C TYR A 6 26.75 1.34 18.76
N HIS A 7 27.19 0.92 17.58
CA HIS A 7 26.84 1.59 16.35
C HIS A 7 25.33 1.44 16.19
N ASP A 8 24.64 2.44 16.70
CA ASP A 8 23.22 2.70 16.56
C ASP A 8 22.91 2.85 15.07
N THR A 9 22.75 1.72 14.39
CA THR A 9 22.30 1.67 12.99
C THR A 9 20.89 2.26 12.96
N MET A 10 20.79 3.53 12.55
CA MET A 10 19.52 4.20 12.26
C MET A 10 18.60 3.24 11.51
N SER A 11 17.41 3.01 12.07
CA SER A 11 16.39 2.16 11.45
C SER A 11 16.04 2.75 10.08
N TRP A 12 15.70 1.91 9.11
CA TRP A 12 15.20 2.37 7.80
C TRP A 12 14.10 3.44 7.93
N ALA A 13 13.21 3.29 8.92
CA ALA A 13 12.15 4.26 9.20
C ALA A 13 12.70 5.62 9.66
N ASP A 14 13.81 5.65 10.40
CA ASP A 14 14.46 6.89 10.84
C ASP A 14 15.11 7.60 9.65
N ASN A 15 15.73 6.84 8.73
CA ASN A 15 16.31 7.40 7.50
C ASN A 15 15.24 8.02 6.60
N VAL A 16 14.10 7.34 6.42
CA VAL A 16 12.98 7.89 5.63
C VAL A 16 12.37 9.12 6.32
N SER A 17 12.20 9.07 7.65
CA SER A 17 11.72 10.22 8.43
C SER A 17 12.65 11.43 8.29
N ALA A 18 13.97 11.21 8.38
CA ALA A 18 14.96 12.27 8.19
C ALA A 18 14.94 12.84 6.77
N LEU A 19 14.74 12.00 5.74
CA LEU A 19 14.59 12.44 4.36
C LEU A 19 13.37 13.34 4.18
N ILE A 20 12.20 12.93 4.71
CA ILE A 20 10.96 13.71 4.64
C ILE A 20 11.17 15.08 5.30
N HIS A 21 11.74 15.11 6.51
CA HIS A 21 12.00 16.37 7.20
C HIS A 21 12.97 17.28 6.43
N ARG A 22 14.03 16.73 5.83
CA ARG A 22 14.99 17.50 5.03
C ARG A 22 14.41 18.01 3.71
N SER A 23 13.39 17.35 3.18
CA SER A 23 12.78 17.70 1.90
C SER A 23 11.92 18.97 1.92
N GLN A 24 11.67 19.55 3.10
CA GLN A 24 10.90 20.79 3.28
C GLN A 24 9.55 20.78 2.54
N CYS A 25 8.83 19.66 2.59
CA CYS A 25 7.50 19.50 1.97
C CYS A 25 7.48 19.59 0.44
N ARG A 26 8.61 19.34 -0.24
CA ARG A 26 8.67 19.31 -1.71
C ARG A 26 8.44 17.92 -2.31
N LEU A 27 8.40 16.89 -1.48
CA LEU A 27 8.06 15.55 -1.95
C LEU A 27 6.59 15.55 -2.31
N THR A 28 6.30 15.43 -3.59
CA THR A 28 4.98 15.06 -4.08
C THR A 28 5.04 13.60 -4.53
N ASP A 29 3.90 12.94 -4.55
CA ASP A 29 3.76 11.63 -5.19
C ASP A 29 4.70 10.56 -4.62
N LEU A 30 4.78 10.47 -3.28
CA LEU A 30 5.65 9.48 -2.66
C LEU A 30 5.03 8.09 -2.75
N HIS A 31 5.88 7.10 -3.08
CA HIS A 31 5.53 5.70 -3.20
C HIS A 31 6.38 4.88 -2.21
N ILE A 32 5.74 4.08 -1.36
CA ILE A 32 6.46 3.25 -0.37
C ILE A 32 5.92 1.83 -0.34
N PHE A 33 6.85 0.88 -0.25
CA PHE A 33 6.57 -0.53 0.02
C PHE A 33 6.95 -0.87 1.46
N LEU A 34 5.97 -1.23 2.27
CA LEU A 34 6.16 -1.63 3.66
C LEU A 34 6.09 -3.17 3.77
N PRO A 35 7.19 -3.84 4.16
CA PRO A 35 7.09 -5.18 4.71
C PRO A 35 6.42 -5.05 6.08
N CYS A 36 5.20 -5.59 6.26
CA CYS A 36 4.51 -5.50 7.55
C CYS A 36 5.13 -6.49 8.54
N THR A 37 6.26 -6.14 9.14
CA THR A 37 6.95 -6.99 10.12
C THR A 37 6.35 -6.80 11.51
N PRO A 38 6.01 -7.89 12.24
CA PRO A 38 5.51 -7.81 13.61
C PRO A 38 6.41 -6.99 14.53
N GLY A 39 5.83 -6.22 15.44
CA GLY A 39 6.56 -5.46 16.48
C GLY A 39 7.18 -4.13 16.02
N LYS A 40 6.92 -3.67 14.78
CA LYS A 40 7.33 -2.34 14.29
C LYS A 40 6.17 -1.33 14.18
N GLU A 41 5.05 -1.59 14.84
CA GLU A 41 3.82 -0.79 14.78
C GLU A 41 4.05 0.71 14.99
N HIS A 42 4.75 1.07 16.07
CA HIS A 42 5.00 2.47 16.41
C HIS A 42 5.82 3.21 15.35
N ALA A 43 6.74 2.49 14.70
CA ALA A 43 7.54 3.05 13.62
C ALA A 43 6.68 3.29 12.37
N TYR A 44 5.79 2.36 12.03
CA TYR A 44 4.88 2.55 10.89
C TYR A 44 3.87 3.66 11.13
N THR A 45 3.25 3.74 12.30
CA THR A 45 2.27 4.79 12.58
C THR A 45 2.90 6.18 12.54
N LYS A 46 4.09 6.36 13.13
CA LYS A 46 4.84 7.61 13.04
C LYS A 46 5.23 7.95 11.61
N LEU A 47 5.72 6.96 10.88
CA LEU A 47 6.13 7.13 9.49
C LEU A 47 4.94 7.52 8.60
N LEU A 48 3.80 6.83 8.72
CA LEU A 48 2.58 7.16 7.99
C LEU A 48 2.11 8.58 8.30
N ALA A 49 2.16 9.02 9.56
CA ALA A 49 1.79 10.39 9.92
C ALA A 49 2.69 11.45 9.24
N LEU A 50 3.99 11.18 9.11
CA LEU A 50 4.92 12.06 8.37
C LEU A 50 4.67 12.05 6.86
N LEU A 51 4.20 10.92 6.34
CA LEU A 51 3.96 10.68 4.93
C LEU A 51 2.58 11.10 4.43
N ALA A 52 1.61 11.16 5.35
CA ALA A 52 0.21 11.44 5.10
C ALA A 52 -0.05 12.58 4.11
N PRO A 53 0.70 13.71 4.11
CA PRO A 53 0.44 14.82 3.20
C PRO A 53 0.88 14.56 1.74
N THR A 54 1.65 13.51 1.47
CA THR A 54 2.39 13.35 0.19
C THR A 54 2.33 11.94 -0.40
N LEU A 55 1.93 10.95 0.40
CA LEU A 55 1.94 9.55 -0.01
C LEU A 55 0.66 9.23 -0.77
N VAL A 56 0.81 9.06 -2.09
CA VAL A 56 -0.29 8.73 -3.01
C VAL A 56 -0.34 7.23 -3.34
N VAL A 57 0.79 6.52 -3.16
CA VAL A 57 0.85 5.07 -3.35
C VAL A 57 1.44 4.37 -2.12
N LEU A 58 0.69 3.38 -1.62
CA LEU A 58 1.12 2.50 -0.54
C LEU A 58 1.12 1.04 -1.00
N GLY A 59 2.27 0.38 -0.90
CA GLY A 59 2.39 -1.07 -1.01
C GLY A 59 2.51 -1.73 0.36
N LEU A 60 1.67 -2.71 0.64
CA LEU A 60 1.71 -3.53 1.84
C LEU A 60 2.05 -4.97 1.47
N THR A 61 3.10 -5.51 2.08
CA THR A 61 3.48 -6.92 1.91
C THR A 61 3.33 -7.65 3.24
N PRO A 62 2.10 -8.03 3.64
CA PRO A 62 1.91 -8.79 4.86
C PRO A 62 2.49 -10.20 4.69
N SER A 63 3.45 -10.53 5.54
CA SER A 63 4.16 -11.81 5.50
C SER A 63 3.42 -12.93 6.22
N ARG A 64 2.58 -12.58 7.21
CA ARG A 64 1.67 -13.45 7.97
C ARG A 64 0.50 -12.61 8.47
N TYR A 65 -0.64 -13.23 8.76
CA TYR A 65 -1.68 -12.52 9.48
C TYR A 65 -1.15 -12.09 10.86
N SER A 66 -1.12 -10.79 11.08
CA SER A 66 -0.78 -10.19 12.36
C SER A 66 -1.83 -9.15 12.72
N PRO A 67 -2.19 -9.03 14.01
CA PRO A 67 -3.01 -7.91 14.48
C PRO A 67 -2.45 -6.55 14.06
N ASP A 68 -1.14 -6.45 13.88
CA ASP A 68 -0.44 -5.23 13.45
C ASP A 68 -0.78 -4.85 12.01
N THR A 69 -0.86 -5.85 11.11
CA THR A 69 -1.31 -5.64 9.73
C THR A 69 -2.75 -5.15 9.70
N ASP A 70 -3.63 -5.76 10.51
CA ASP A 70 -5.01 -5.33 10.63
C ASP A 70 -5.12 -3.89 11.14
N LYS A 71 -4.37 -3.53 12.20
CA LYS A 71 -4.34 -2.15 12.72
C LYS A 71 -3.87 -1.17 11.65
N LEU A 72 -2.82 -1.53 10.89
CA LEU A 72 -2.27 -0.69 9.83
C LEU A 72 -3.31 -0.43 8.74
N ILE A 73 -3.95 -1.50 8.22
CA ILE A 73 -4.99 -1.38 7.20
C ILE A 73 -6.19 -0.59 7.74
N ARG A 74 -6.66 -0.91 8.95
CA ARG A 74 -7.75 -0.16 9.60
C ARG A 74 -7.44 1.32 9.75
N SER A 75 -6.18 1.69 10.02
CA SER A 75 -5.79 3.10 10.17
C SER A 75 -6.01 3.92 8.89
N LEU A 76 -6.00 3.28 7.71
CA LEU A 76 -6.26 3.93 6.43
C LEU A 76 -7.74 4.28 6.24
N THR A 77 -8.64 3.66 7.00
CA THR A 77 -10.09 3.78 6.83
C THR A 77 -10.55 5.21 7.10
N ARG A 78 -11.27 5.79 6.15
CA ARG A 78 -11.95 7.08 6.32
C ARG A 78 -13.21 6.89 7.14
N THR A 79 -13.49 7.82 8.04
CA THR A 79 -14.71 7.84 8.83
C THR A 79 -15.24 9.27 8.92
N LYS A 80 -16.44 9.44 9.49
CA LYS A 80 -16.99 10.78 9.74
C LYS A 80 -16.14 11.65 10.68
N SER A 81 -15.23 11.04 11.46
CA SER A 81 -14.40 11.75 12.43
C SER A 81 -12.90 11.74 12.10
N SER A 82 -12.48 11.00 11.07
CA SER A 82 -11.08 10.91 10.66
C SER A 82 -10.93 10.74 9.14
N PRO A 83 -9.97 11.43 8.49
CA PRO A 83 -9.64 11.22 7.09
C PRO A 83 -8.83 9.94 6.83
N GLY A 84 -8.58 9.14 7.87
CA GLY A 84 -7.62 8.04 7.83
C GLY A 84 -6.17 8.52 7.97
N SER A 85 -5.24 7.59 8.13
CA SER A 85 -3.81 7.89 8.30
C SER A 85 -3.13 8.36 7.02
N LEU A 86 -3.73 8.10 5.85
CA LEU A 86 -3.24 8.52 4.53
C LEU A 86 -4.38 9.15 3.71
N PRO A 87 -4.69 10.44 3.93
CA PRO A 87 -5.80 11.11 3.25
C PRO A 87 -5.63 11.15 1.73
N HIS A 88 -4.40 11.30 1.23
CA HIS A 88 -4.11 11.45 -0.21
C HIS A 88 -3.83 10.14 -0.95
N LEU A 89 -4.16 9.00 -0.34
CA LEU A 89 -3.93 7.69 -0.94
C LEU A 89 -4.81 7.50 -2.19
N GLU A 90 -4.18 7.28 -3.35
CA GLU A 90 -4.85 7.01 -4.62
C GLU A 90 -4.64 5.57 -5.10
N HIS A 91 -3.55 4.92 -4.69
CA HIS A 91 -3.25 3.54 -5.04
C HIS A 91 -2.84 2.72 -3.81
N LEU A 92 -3.57 1.62 -3.56
CA LEU A 92 -3.19 0.62 -2.57
C LEU A 92 -2.76 -0.68 -3.27
N GLN A 93 -1.51 -1.09 -3.06
CA GLN A 93 -1.02 -2.40 -3.45
C GLN A 93 -0.98 -3.34 -2.24
N LEU A 94 -1.60 -4.51 -2.38
CA LEU A 94 -1.62 -5.58 -1.41
C LEU A 94 -0.84 -6.76 -1.98
N SER A 95 0.23 -7.17 -1.31
CA SER A 95 1.08 -8.29 -1.71
C SER A 95 1.15 -9.35 -0.60
N PRO A 96 0.02 -9.97 -0.23
CA PRO A 96 -0.02 -10.94 0.86
C PRO A 96 0.77 -12.21 0.53
N ARG A 97 1.68 -12.59 1.45
CA ARG A 97 2.52 -13.79 1.35
C ARG A 97 2.07 -14.89 2.32
N TYR A 98 0.77 -15.17 2.37
CA TYR A 98 0.23 -16.19 3.26
C TYR A 98 0.65 -17.61 2.84
N THR A 99 0.90 -18.44 3.84
CA THR A 99 1.05 -19.89 3.69
C THR A 99 -0.33 -20.54 3.83
N HIS A 100 -0.58 -21.67 3.14
CA HIS A 100 -1.86 -22.39 3.20
C HIS A 100 -2.31 -22.85 4.60
N ASP A 101 -1.43 -22.77 5.61
CA ASP A 101 -1.70 -23.17 6.98
C ASP A 101 -2.30 -22.07 7.87
N GLU A 102 -2.69 -20.91 7.31
CA GLU A 102 -3.32 -19.86 8.11
C GLU A 102 -4.78 -20.19 8.49
N ASP A 103 -5.16 -19.80 9.71
CA ASP A 103 -6.51 -19.97 10.26
C ASP A 103 -7.56 -19.26 9.38
N PRO A 104 -8.56 -19.98 8.85
CA PRO A 104 -9.60 -19.41 7.99
C PRO A 104 -10.30 -18.19 8.59
N LEU A 105 -10.54 -18.18 9.92
CA LEU A 105 -11.21 -17.06 10.60
C LEU A 105 -10.38 -15.78 10.55
N ARG A 106 -9.04 -15.91 10.58
CA ARG A 106 -8.12 -14.76 10.49
C ARG A 106 -8.10 -14.18 9.08
N VAL A 107 -8.15 -15.06 8.07
CA VAL A 107 -8.25 -14.66 6.67
C VAL A 107 -9.56 -13.89 6.43
N ASP A 108 -10.68 -14.36 6.98
CA ASP A 108 -11.97 -13.66 6.83
C ASP A 108 -11.96 -12.28 7.51
N LEU A 109 -11.42 -12.19 8.74
CA LEU A 109 -11.31 -10.91 9.45
C LEU A 109 -10.43 -9.89 8.70
N LEU A 110 -9.36 -10.35 8.07
CA LEU A 110 -8.52 -9.51 7.23
C LEU A 110 -9.26 -9.07 5.96
N VAL A 111 -9.94 -9.99 5.28
CA VAL A 111 -10.74 -9.68 4.08
C VAL A 111 -11.77 -8.60 4.41
N ASP A 112 -12.47 -8.72 5.54
CA ASP A 112 -13.44 -7.73 6.01
C ASP A 112 -12.78 -6.38 6.31
N THR A 113 -11.59 -6.42 6.92
CA THR A 113 -10.80 -5.23 7.21
C THR A 113 -10.41 -4.51 5.92
N ILE A 114 -9.87 -5.25 4.94
CA ILE A 114 -9.51 -4.70 3.62
C ILE A 114 -10.75 -4.15 2.92
N ALA A 115 -11.86 -4.90 2.90
CA ALA A 115 -13.10 -4.50 2.26
C ALA A 115 -13.63 -3.19 2.85
N THR A 116 -13.70 -3.11 4.18
CA THR A 116 -14.13 -1.90 4.91
C THR A 116 -13.26 -0.70 4.55
N THR A 117 -11.93 -0.87 4.56
CA THR A 117 -10.99 0.18 4.21
C THR A 117 -11.18 0.64 2.76
N LEU A 118 -11.21 -0.29 1.80
CA LEU A 118 -11.37 0.04 0.38
C LEU A 118 -12.70 0.75 0.10
N MET A 119 -13.79 0.28 0.70
CA MET A 119 -15.09 0.95 0.58
C MET A 119 -15.03 2.38 1.12
N SER A 120 -14.44 2.60 2.30
CA SER A 120 -14.32 3.94 2.87
C SER A 120 -13.47 4.90 2.04
N LEU A 121 -12.42 4.39 1.39
CA LEU A 121 -11.54 5.19 0.53
C LEU A 121 -12.19 5.51 -0.83
N ARG A 122 -13.21 4.75 -1.22
CA ARG A 122 -14.02 4.97 -2.44
C ARG A 122 -15.36 5.63 -2.16
N ASP A 123 -15.67 5.93 -0.90
CA ASP A 123 -16.90 6.63 -0.51
C ASP A 123 -16.80 8.11 -0.90
N GLY A 124 -17.72 8.55 -1.77
CA GLY A 124 -17.78 9.92 -2.29
C GLY A 124 -18.04 10.96 -1.22
N ASP A 125 -18.96 10.67 -0.30
CA ASP A 125 -19.36 11.61 0.75
C ASP A 125 -18.21 11.82 1.74
N LEU A 126 -17.51 10.74 2.12
CA LEU A 126 -16.33 10.81 2.97
C LEU A 126 -15.15 11.51 2.27
N ALA A 127 -14.95 11.25 0.97
CA ALA A 127 -13.90 11.91 0.20
C ALA A 127 -14.13 13.43 0.11
N GLU A 128 -15.37 13.84 -0.15
CA GLU A 128 -15.76 15.26 -0.17
C GLU A 128 -15.57 15.91 1.19
N GLN A 129 -16.04 15.26 2.27
CA GLN A 129 -15.91 15.76 3.64
C GLN A 129 -14.45 16.08 4.01
N TRP A 130 -13.51 15.25 3.59
CA TRP A 130 -12.10 15.37 3.96
C TRP A 130 -11.24 16.06 2.90
N HIS A 131 -11.84 16.54 1.80
CA HIS A 131 -11.13 17.10 0.65
C HIS A 131 -10.02 16.16 0.15
N ALA A 132 -10.33 14.87 0.10
CA ALA A 132 -9.41 13.79 -0.20
C ALA A 132 -9.76 13.15 -1.56
N PRO A 133 -8.78 12.64 -2.33
CA PRO A 133 -9.07 11.91 -3.56
C PRO A 133 -9.76 10.59 -3.25
N LEU A 134 -10.61 10.13 -4.18
CA LEU A 134 -11.09 8.75 -4.16
C LEU A 134 -9.95 7.80 -4.49
N LEU A 135 -9.93 6.63 -3.85
CA LEU A 135 -9.00 5.57 -4.23
C LEU A 135 -9.22 5.22 -5.71
N ALA A 136 -8.20 5.43 -6.54
CA ALA A 136 -8.27 5.23 -7.98
C ALA A 136 -7.94 3.79 -8.36
N ARG A 137 -6.98 3.17 -7.65
CA ARG A 137 -6.46 1.85 -7.99
C ARG A 137 -6.22 0.97 -6.77
N VAL A 138 -6.52 -0.31 -6.91
CA VAL A 138 -6.05 -1.37 -6.01
C VAL A 138 -5.34 -2.47 -6.80
N SER A 139 -4.17 -2.89 -6.33
CA SER A 139 -3.42 -4.00 -6.91
C SER A 139 -3.31 -5.13 -5.90
N VAL A 140 -3.78 -6.32 -6.26
CA VAL A 140 -3.69 -7.52 -5.41
C VAL A 140 -2.71 -8.49 -6.05
N ILE A 141 -1.56 -8.68 -5.41
CA ILE A 141 -0.50 -9.59 -5.83
C ILE A 141 -0.47 -10.77 -4.87
N SER A 142 -1.01 -11.92 -5.27
CA SER A 142 -1.09 -13.08 -4.39
C SER A 142 -0.88 -14.39 -5.14
N ARG A 143 -0.51 -15.44 -4.41
CA ARG A 143 -0.54 -16.83 -4.90
C ARG A 143 -1.84 -17.54 -4.57
N ASP A 144 -2.62 -16.97 -3.66
CA ASP A 144 -3.83 -17.57 -3.12
C ASP A 144 -5.05 -17.10 -3.92
N ASP A 145 -5.47 -17.94 -4.87
CA ASP A 145 -6.65 -17.70 -5.68
C ASP A 145 -7.93 -17.63 -4.82
N ALA A 146 -7.98 -18.31 -3.67
CA ALA A 146 -9.12 -18.27 -2.76
C ALA A 146 -9.21 -16.92 -2.04
N LEU A 147 -8.09 -16.34 -1.62
CA LEU A 147 -8.04 -14.98 -1.07
C LEU A 147 -8.53 -13.96 -2.10
N ILE A 148 -8.05 -14.06 -3.35
CA ILE A 148 -8.48 -13.18 -4.44
C ILE A 148 -9.99 -13.32 -4.65
N ALA A 149 -10.51 -14.55 -4.70
CA ALA A 149 -11.94 -14.80 -4.86
C ALA A 149 -12.76 -14.20 -3.71
N LYS A 150 -12.30 -14.35 -2.46
CA LYS A 150 -12.95 -13.74 -1.28
C LYS A 150 -12.98 -12.22 -1.40
N LEU A 151 -11.86 -11.56 -1.69
CA LEU A 151 -11.81 -10.11 -1.86
C LEU A 151 -12.73 -9.61 -2.98
N ARG A 152 -12.82 -10.37 -4.08
CA ARG A 152 -13.74 -10.10 -5.19
C ARG A 152 -15.18 -10.10 -4.74
N THR A 153 -15.61 -11.18 -4.11
CA THR A 153 -16.98 -11.33 -3.63
C THR A 153 -17.31 -10.32 -2.51
N SER A 154 -16.35 -10.01 -1.64
CA SER A 154 -16.59 -9.08 -0.52
C SER A 154 -16.68 -7.62 -0.94
N CYS A 155 -15.88 -7.15 -1.91
CA CYS A 155 -15.93 -5.73 -2.29
C CYS A 155 -15.42 -5.39 -3.71
N LEU A 156 -14.42 -6.08 -4.26
CA LEU A 156 -13.70 -5.57 -5.43
C LEU A 156 -14.58 -5.53 -6.69
N ASP A 157 -15.46 -6.51 -6.90
CA ASP A 157 -16.35 -6.54 -8.06
C ASP A 157 -17.36 -5.36 -7.99
N PHE A 158 -17.86 -5.04 -6.79
CA PHE A 158 -18.70 -3.86 -6.57
C PHE A 158 -17.92 -2.56 -6.80
N LEU A 159 -16.73 -2.41 -6.21
CA LEU A 159 -15.94 -1.19 -6.34
C LEU A 159 -15.46 -0.96 -7.78
N LEU A 160 -15.19 -2.02 -8.53
CA LEU A 160 -14.90 -1.97 -9.97
C LEU A 160 -16.06 -1.31 -10.74
N SER A 161 -17.32 -1.66 -10.40
CA SER A 161 -18.50 -1.02 -11.00
C SER A 161 -18.63 0.46 -10.65
N GLN A 162 -18.02 0.88 -9.53
CA GLN A 162 -17.92 2.28 -9.09
C GLN A 162 -16.69 2.99 -9.66
N GLY A 163 -15.99 2.39 -10.64
CA GLY A 163 -14.84 2.98 -11.32
C GLY A 163 -13.50 2.85 -10.59
N LEU A 164 -13.38 1.95 -9.61
CA LEU A 164 -12.08 1.56 -9.05
C LEU A 164 -11.33 0.71 -10.06
N GLU A 165 -10.08 1.04 -10.37
CA GLU A 165 -9.23 0.15 -11.16
C GLU A 165 -8.71 -1.00 -10.27
N VAL A 166 -8.99 -2.24 -10.68
CA VAL A 166 -8.56 -3.43 -9.95
C VAL A 166 -7.57 -4.23 -10.79
N VAL A 167 -6.34 -4.35 -10.29
CA VAL A 167 -5.26 -5.11 -10.95
C VAL A 167 -4.96 -6.37 -10.13
N TYR A 168 -5.01 -7.53 -10.78
CA TYR A 168 -4.60 -8.80 -10.18
C TYR A 168 -3.28 -9.25 -10.78
N ALA A 169 -2.33 -9.65 -9.94
CA ALA A 169 -1.09 -10.29 -10.38
C ALA A 169 -0.83 -11.55 -9.55
N ARG A 170 -0.28 -12.58 -10.20
CA ARG A 170 0.15 -13.79 -9.51
C ARG A 170 1.59 -13.63 -9.04
N ASP A 171 1.84 -13.81 -7.74
CA ASP A 171 3.20 -13.83 -7.22
C ASP A 171 3.94 -15.10 -7.68
N ARG A 172 5.11 -14.95 -8.29
CA ARG A 172 5.74 -16.02 -9.08
C ARG A 172 6.65 -16.98 -8.32
N GLY A 173 6.87 -16.83 -7.02
CA GLY A 173 7.68 -17.83 -6.31
C GLY A 173 9.13 -17.45 -6.09
N ASP A 174 9.71 -16.78 -7.07
CA ASP A 174 11.15 -16.79 -7.33
C ASP A 174 11.96 -15.84 -6.43
N GLY A 175 11.31 -15.13 -5.52
CA GLY A 175 11.98 -14.11 -4.70
C GLY A 175 12.53 -12.95 -5.54
N SER A 176 12.29 -12.94 -6.87
CA SER A 176 12.40 -11.74 -7.65
C SER A 176 11.30 -10.83 -7.15
N ASP A 177 11.65 -9.59 -6.85
CA ASP A 177 10.72 -8.55 -6.48
C ASP A 177 9.71 -8.34 -7.63
N THR A 178 8.66 -9.16 -7.64
CA THR A 178 7.41 -8.93 -8.38
C THR A 178 6.75 -7.62 -7.93
N LEU A 179 7.27 -6.99 -6.86
CA LEU A 179 7.09 -5.59 -6.52
C LEU A 179 7.35 -4.64 -7.70
N GLY A 180 8.05 -5.06 -8.76
CA GLY A 180 8.36 -4.28 -9.97
C GLY A 180 7.51 -4.56 -11.22
N ALA A 181 6.73 -5.65 -11.28
CA ALA A 181 6.20 -6.17 -12.56
C ALA A 181 5.03 -5.38 -13.19
N GLY A 182 4.61 -4.26 -12.58
CA GLY A 182 3.56 -3.36 -13.10
C GLY A 182 3.98 -1.90 -13.26
N TRP A 183 5.26 -1.55 -13.04
CA TRP A 183 5.69 -0.14 -12.98
C TRP A 183 6.26 0.42 -14.28
N HIS A 184 6.58 -0.43 -15.27
CA HIS A 184 7.09 0.01 -16.58
C HIS A 184 6.03 0.64 -17.52
N GLY A 185 4.88 1.07 -17.01
CA GLY A 185 3.82 1.70 -17.80
C GLY A 185 3.85 3.24 -17.88
N THR A 186 4.46 3.94 -16.93
CA THR A 186 4.38 5.42 -16.87
C THR A 186 5.63 6.08 -16.28
N TRP A 187 6.81 5.66 -16.75
CA TRP A 187 7.96 6.56 -16.89
C TRP A 187 8.32 6.61 -18.38
N SER A 188 7.42 7.13 -19.20
CA SER A 188 7.86 7.79 -20.43
C SER A 188 8.31 9.18 -20.01
N ASP A 189 9.62 9.36 -19.86
CA ASP A 189 10.21 10.69 -20.05
C ASP A 189 9.60 11.24 -21.34
N ARG A 190 8.76 12.27 -21.24
CA ARG A 190 8.53 13.16 -22.36
C ARG A 190 9.80 13.97 -22.56
N PHE A 191 10.85 13.29 -23.02
CA PHE A 191 11.79 13.91 -23.93
C PHE A 191 11.25 13.68 -25.33
N GLU A 192 10.48 14.67 -25.79
CA GLU A 192 10.47 14.98 -27.21
C GLU A 192 11.94 15.15 -27.65
N SER A 193 12.43 14.19 -28.43
CA SER A 193 13.54 14.42 -29.34
C SER A 193 13.55 13.28 -30.35
N ASN A 194 12.96 13.56 -31.52
CA ASN A 194 13.34 13.06 -32.84
C ASN A 194 14.37 11.91 -32.86
N ARG A 195 13.96 10.76 -33.42
CA ARG A 195 14.58 10.20 -34.64
C ARG A 195 13.85 8.94 -35.12
N GLU A 196 13.30 9.10 -36.32
CA GLU A 196 13.31 8.14 -37.43
C GLU A 196 12.65 6.77 -37.24
N THR A 197 11.46 6.68 -37.83
CA THR A 197 10.94 5.53 -38.59
C THR A 197 12.05 4.74 -39.27
N ILE A 198 12.15 3.43 -38.99
CA ILE A 198 12.45 2.44 -40.02
C ILE A 198 11.56 1.21 -39.80
N VAL A 199 10.78 0.93 -40.83
CA VAL A 199 10.04 -0.30 -41.08
C VAL A 199 11.01 -1.34 -41.65
N TYR A 200 10.95 -2.57 -41.14
CA TYR A 200 11.11 -3.79 -41.92
C TYR A 200 10.15 -4.85 -41.41
#